data_AF-A0A392T5Y0-F1
#
_entry.id   AF-A0A392T5Y0-F1
#
_cell.length_a   1.000
_cell.length_b   1.000
_cell.length_c   1.000
_cell.angle_alpha   90.00
_cell.angle_beta   90.00
_cell.angle_gamma   90.00
#
_symmetry.space_group_name_H-M   'P 1'
#
loop_
_entity.id
_entity.type
_entity.pdbx_description
1 polymer ?
#
loop_
_entity_poly.entity_id
_entity_poly.type
_entity_poly.pdbx_seq_one_letter_code
_entity_poly.pdbx_strand_id
1 'polypeptide(L)'
;AESVESFRKAVMLSGLGDESGVVTEPVGEGEFVTTVNTADPHYFYMYTALIPVLNFWFPLTAFEGLMLKTMNMAPSQLHPNGWAFIKAFEIAC
;
A
#
# COMPACT_ATOMS: atom_id res chain seq x y z
N ALA A 1 5.50 -7.17 19.65
CA ALA A 1 4.03 -7.25 19.52
C ALA A 1 3.37 -5.89 19.77
N GLU A 2 3.60 -5.26 20.92
CA GLU A 2 2.98 -3.97 21.32
C GLU A 2 3.23 -2.78 20.35
N SER A 3 4.43 -2.73 19.73
CA SER A 3 4.77 -1.72 18.72
C SER A 3 3.96 -1.83 17.42
N VAL A 4 3.56 -3.05 17.03
CA VAL A 4 2.80 -3.29 15.78
C VAL A 4 1.34 -2.89 15.98
N GLU A 5 0.78 -3.19 17.16
CA GLU A 5 -0.60 -2.84 17.50
C GLU A 5 -0.78 -1.32 17.65
N SER A 6 0.20 -0.64 18.25
CA SER A 6 0.22 0.82 18.34
C SER A 6 0.36 1.49 16.96
N PHE A 7 1.17 0.91 16.07
CA PHE A 7 1.29 1.38 14.69
C PHE A 7 -0.01 1.21 13.91
N ARG A 8 -0.71 0.07 14.06
CA ARG A 8 -2.01 -0.19 13.42
C ARG A 8 -3.09 0.80 13.85
N LYS A 9 -3.05 1.27 15.11
CA LYS A 9 -3.95 2.34 15.59
C LYS A 9 -3.62 3.72 15.00
N ALA A 10 -2.35 3.97 14.68
CA ALA A 10 -1.87 5.26 14.18
C ALA A 10 -1.89 5.37 12.64
N VAL A 11 -1.71 4.26 11.94
CA VAL A 11 -1.64 4.18 10.48
C VAL A 11 -2.78 3.31 9.99
N MET A 12 -3.78 3.96 9.38
CA MET A 12 -4.85 3.22 8.73
C MET A 12 -4.30 2.56 7.47
N LEU A 13 -4.37 1.23 7.40
CA LEU A 13 -3.82 0.43 6.30
C LEU A 13 -4.86 0.18 5.20
N SER A 14 -6.14 0.25 5.57
CA SER A 14 -7.28 0.04 4.68
C SER A 14 -8.23 1.23 4.69
N GLY A 15 -8.61 1.69 3.49
CA GLY A 15 -9.57 2.79 3.31
C GLY A 15 -11.03 2.36 3.49
N LEU A 16 -11.30 1.05 3.43
CA LEU A 16 -12.65 0.46 3.49
C LEU A 16 -12.99 -0.12 4.87
N GLY A 17 -12.04 -0.09 5.83
CA GLY A 17 -12.20 -0.72 7.15
C GLY A 17 -12.17 -2.26 7.13
N ASP A 18 -12.15 -2.87 5.93
CA ASP A 18 -11.87 -4.29 5.74
C ASP A 18 -10.36 -4.50 5.68
N GLU A 19 -9.81 -5.07 6.75
CA GLU A 19 -8.40 -5.45 6.87
C GLU A 19 -8.22 -6.98 6.80
N SER A 20 -9.23 -7.74 6.34
CA SER A 20 -9.17 -9.20 6.26
C SER A 20 -8.03 -9.72 5.38
N GLY A 21 -7.60 -8.93 4.40
CA GLY A 21 -6.45 -9.22 3.52
C GLY A 21 -5.12 -8.59 3.95
N VAL A 22 -5.05 -7.93 5.10
CA VAL A 22 -3.84 -7.23 5.57
C VAL A 22 -3.25 -7.94 6.78
N VAL A 23 -2.02 -8.41 6.63
CA VAL A 23 -1.25 -9.02 7.72
C VAL A 23 -0.08 -8.11 8.08
N THR A 24 0.12 -7.85 9.37
CA THR A 24 1.23 -7.05 9.89
C THR A 24 2.10 -7.90 10.78
N GLU A 25 3.36 -8.10 10.40
CA GLU A 25 4.34 -8.87 11.15
C GLU A 25 5.54 -7.98 11.54
N PRO A 26 6.19 -8.25 12.68
CA PRO A 26 7.45 -7.59 13.02
C PRO A 26 8.53 -8.01 12.03
N VAL A 27 9.32 -7.04 11.56
CA VAL A 27 10.42 -7.27 10.61
C VAL A 27 11.70 -7.62 11.38
N GLY A 28 12.37 -8.71 10.98
CA GLY A 28 13.65 -9.14 11.51
C GLY A 28 14.85 -8.44 10.88
N GLU A 29 16.02 -8.52 11.52
CA GLU A 29 17.27 -8.00 10.95
C GLU A 29 17.64 -8.76 9.66
N GLY A 30 17.84 -8.03 8.56
CA GLY A 30 18.25 -8.60 7.27
C GLY A 30 17.10 -9.08 6.37
N GLU A 31 15.84 -8.88 6.77
CA GLU A 31 14.69 -9.18 5.91
C GLU A 31 14.52 -8.18 4.76
N PHE A 32 14.03 -8.67 3.62
CA PHE A 32 13.81 -7.84 2.45
C PHE A 32 12.69 -6.81 2.69
N VAL A 33 12.92 -5.58 2.20
CA VAL A 33 11.97 -4.45 2.30
C VAL A 33 10.65 -4.75 1.58
N THR A 34 10.71 -5.53 0.49
CA THR A 34 9.55 -6.01 -0.26
C THR A 34 9.81 -7.41 -0.81
N THR A 35 8.83 -8.30 -0.72
CA THR A 35 8.86 -9.64 -1.34
C THR A 35 7.53 -9.93 -2.02
N VAL A 36 7.52 -10.58 -3.18
CA VAL A 36 6.29 -11.01 -3.84
C VAL A 36 6.25 -12.54 -3.84
N ASN A 37 5.12 -13.10 -3.39
CA ASN A 37 4.83 -14.51 -3.57
C ASN A 37 4.05 -14.70 -4.88
N THR A 38 4.67 -15.39 -5.84
CA THR A 38 4.06 -15.71 -7.13
C THR A 38 3.31 -17.05 -7.12
N ALA A 39 3.39 -17.82 -6.04
CA ALA A 39 2.59 -19.03 -5.85
C ALA A 39 1.27 -18.69 -5.14
N ASP A 40 0.25 -19.54 -5.28
CA ASP A 40 -1.01 -19.37 -4.57
C ASP A 40 -0.84 -19.68 -3.06
N PRO A 41 -1.43 -18.88 -2.15
CA PRO A 41 -2.13 -17.62 -2.41
C PRO A 41 -1.15 -16.48 -2.74
N HIS A 42 -1.48 -15.68 -3.76
CA HIS A 42 -0.67 -14.53 -4.17
C HIS A 42 -0.73 -13.41 -3.13
N TYR A 43 0.45 -12.97 -2.68
CA TYR A 43 0.58 -11.84 -1.77
C TYR A 43 1.89 -11.09 -2.02
N PHE A 44 1.98 -9.88 -1.51
CA PHE A 44 3.23 -9.13 -1.45
C PHE A 44 3.45 -8.62 -0.02
N TYR A 45 4.71 -8.59 0.39
CA TYR A 45 5.19 -7.97 1.61
C TYR A 45 5.74 -6.59 1.30
N MET A 46 5.45 -5.64 2.17
CA MET A 46 5.97 -4.28 2.11
C MET A 46 6.03 -3.70 3.52
N TYR A 47 7.02 -2.85 3.78
CA TYR A 47 7.08 -2.13 5.04
C TYR A 47 5.90 -1.18 5.18
N THR A 48 5.19 -1.32 6.29
CA THR A 48 4.02 -0.50 6.61
C THR A 48 4.35 0.99 6.73
N ALA A 49 5.59 1.35 7.09
CA ALA A 49 6.08 2.73 7.12
C ALA A 49 6.00 3.45 5.76
N LEU A 50 5.97 2.72 4.65
CA LEU A 50 5.88 3.30 3.31
C LEU A 50 4.46 3.75 2.95
N ILE A 51 3.43 3.19 3.60
CA ILE A 51 2.02 3.51 3.35
C ILE A 51 1.72 4.99 3.59
N PRO A 52 2.05 5.59 4.75
CA PRO A 52 1.84 7.03 4.96
C PRO A 52 2.75 7.91 4.09
N VAL A 53 3.96 7.45 3.74
CA VAL A 53 4.89 8.21 2.90
C VAL A 53 4.40 8.32 1.46
N LEU A 54 3.84 7.23 0.94
CA LEU A 54 3.33 7.17 -0.43
C LEU A 54 1.83 7.51 -0.52
N ASN A 55 1.17 7.74 0.63
CA ASN A 55 -0.26 8.02 0.76
C ASN A 55 -1.15 6.91 0.16
N PHE A 56 -0.81 5.65 0.44
CA PHE A 56 -1.57 4.48 -0.04
C PHE A 56 -2.68 4.07 0.90
N TRP A 57 -3.68 3.45 0.29
CA TRP A 57 -4.77 2.78 0.98
C TRP A 57 -4.99 1.44 0.27
N PHE A 58 -5.03 0.35 1.02
CA PHE A 58 -5.29 -0.98 0.45
C PHE A 58 -6.74 -1.43 0.69
N PRO A 59 -7.31 -2.25 -0.22
CA PRO A 59 -6.82 -2.46 -1.58
C PRO A 59 -6.84 -1.14 -2.39
N LEU A 60 -5.93 -1.00 -3.36
CA LEU A 60 -5.96 0.14 -4.29
C LEU A 60 -7.33 0.17 -4.99
N THR A 61 -7.85 1.36 -5.28
CA THR A 61 -9.10 1.46 -6.04
C THR A 61 -8.88 0.91 -7.46
N ALA A 62 -9.96 0.43 -8.09
CA ALA A 62 -9.89 -0.04 -9.47
C ALA A 62 -9.34 1.05 -10.42
N PHE A 63 -9.65 2.32 -10.13
CA PHE A 63 -9.16 3.47 -10.87
C PHE A 63 -7.66 3.69 -10.69
N GLU A 64 -7.16 3.70 -9.44
CA GLU A 64 -5.73 3.83 -9.15
C GLU A 64 -4.90 2.73 -9.83
N GLY A 65 -5.36 1.48 -9.70
CA GLY A 65 -4.72 0.34 -10.35
C GLY A 65 -4.69 0.48 -11.88
N LEU A 66 -5.78 0.97 -12.48
CA LEU A 66 -5.85 1.21 -13.92
C LEU A 66 -4.92 2.34 -14.36
N MET A 67 -4.85 3.44 -13.62
CA MET A 67 -3.96 4.56 -13.93
C MET A 67 -2.49 4.14 -13.86
N LEU A 68 -2.09 3.46 -12.79
CA LEU A 68 -0.71 2.95 -12.65
C LEU A 68 -0.35 1.99 -13.78
N LYS A 69 -1.28 1.10 -14.16
CA LYS A 69 -1.10 0.18 -15.29
C LYS A 69 -1.00 0.92 -16.62
N THR A 70 -1.80 1.96 -16.81
CA THR A 70 -1.81 2.79 -18.03
C THR A 70 -0.50 3.56 -18.19
N MET A 71 0.03 4.09 -17.08
CA MET A 71 1.32 4.78 -17.07
C MET A 71 2.52 3.82 -17.04
N ASN A 72 2.28 2.52 -16.83
CA ASN A 72 3.32 1.51 -16.60
C ASN A 72 4.29 1.90 -15.47
N MET A 73 3.76 2.51 -14.41
CA MET A 73 4.54 2.97 -13.25
C MET A 73 4.18 2.14 -12.02
N ALA A 74 5.19 1.78 -11.24
CA ALA A 74 4.97 1.23 -9.91
C ALA A 74 4.51 2.35 -8.95
N PRO A 75 3.71 2.02 -7.93
CA PRO A 75 3.27 2.99 -6.93
C PRO A 75 4.41 3.85 -6.33
N SER A 76 5.58 3.24 -6.11
CA SER A 76 6.78 3.87 -5.55
C SER A 76 7.51 4.81 -6.50
N GLN A 77 7.24 4.74 -7.80
CA GLN A 77 7.85 5.62 -8.81
C GLN A 77 7.10 6.93 -8.98
N LEU A 78 5.88 7.01 -8.47
CA LEU A 78 5.08 8.22 -8.55
C LEU A 78 5.48 9.16 -7.42
N HIS A 79 5.88 10.37 -7.79
CA HIS A 79 6.17 11.43 -6.81
C HIS A 79 4.93 11.66 -5.92
N PRO A 80 5.08 12.03 -4.64
CA PRO A 80 3.93 12.29 -3.75
C PRO A 80 2.87 13.23 -4.35
N ASN A 81 3.29 14.27 -5.08
CA ASN A 81 2.37 15.17 -5.81
C ASN A 81 1.61 14.46 -6.95
N GLY A 82 2.21 13.45 -7.58
CA GLY A 82 1.55 12.64 -8.60
C GLY A 82 0.40 11.80 -8.03
N TRP A 83 0.54 11.31 -6.79
CA TRP A 83 -0.54 10.63 -6.09
C TRP A 83 -1.74 11.52 -5.85
N ALA A 84 -1.50 12.76 -5.41
CA ALA A 84 -2.56 13.76 -5.28
C ALA A 84 -3.26 14.04 -6.63
N PHE A 85 -2.52 14.03 -7.74
CA PHE A 85 -3.10 14.21 -9.07
C PHE A 85 -4.01 13.04 -9.49
N ILE A 86 -3.57 11.79 -9.29
CA ILE A 86 -4.41 10.61 -9.56
C ILE A 86 -5.71 10.67 -8.76
N LYS A 87 -5.61 10.95 -7.46
CA LYS A 87 -6.78 11.07 -6.56
C LYS A 87 -7.72 12.20 -6.98
N ALA A 88 -7.18 13.36 -7.38
CA ALA A 88 -8.00 14.47 -7.85
C ALA A 88 -8.70 14.14 -9.17
N PHE A 89 -8.04 13.42 -10.08
CA PHE A 89 -8.62 12.99 -11.34
C PHE A 89 -9.75 11.98 -11.14
N GLU A 90 -9.59 11.02 -10.21
CA GLU A 90 -10.63 10.05 -9.82
C GLU A 90 -11.92 10.73 -9.34
N ILE A 91 -11.81 11.89 -8.68
CA ILE A 91 -12.98 12.65 -8.21
C ILE A 91 -13.60 13.47 -9.35
N ALA A 92 -12.76 13.96 -10.28
CA ALA A 92 -13.18 14.85 -11.35
C ALA A 92 -13.83 14.13 -12.55
N CYS A 93 -13.49 12.86 -12.78
CA CYS A 93 -13.92 12.05 -13.93
C CYS A 93 -14.81 10.88 -13.50
#